data_AF-A0A528MU70-F1
#
_entry.id   AF-A0A528MU70-F1
#
_cell.length_a   1.000
_cell.length_b   1.000
_cell.length_c   1.000
_cell.angle_alpha   90.00
_cell.angle_beta   90.00
_cell.angle_gamma   90.00
#
_symmetry.space_group_name_H-M   'P 1'
#
loop_
_entity.id
_entity.type
_entity.pdbx_description
1 polymer ?
#
loop_
_entity_poly.entity_id
_entity_poly.type
_entity_poly.pdbx_seq_one_letter_code
_entity_poly.pdbx_strand_id
1 'polypeptide(L)'
;ATATARAALDSYANKVRQKLGIEPELVVREGKPTEEIHKLIEEDQDIAILVLAAGAGKEGPGPLVGAVAGKGAAFPIPVTVVPQNLSDEEIDSLA
;
A
#
# COMPACT_ATOMS: atom_id res chain seq x y z
N ALA A 1 11.41 11.88 -9.78
CA ALA A 1 10.34 11.25 -8.96
C ALA A 1 10.34 9.73 -9.17
N THR A 2 10.17 9.27 -10.41
CA THR A 2 10.07 7.84 -10.78
C THR A 2 11.30 7.01 -10.38
N ALA A 3 12.52 7.55 -10.55
CA ALA A 3 13.75 6.87 -10.15
C ALA A 3 13.82 6.64 -8.62
N THR A 4 13.40 7.62 -7.83
CA THR A 4 13.34 7.52 -6.37
C THR A 4 12.29 6.50 -5.92
N ALA A 5 11.12 6.47 -6.59
CA ALA A 5 10.08 5.49 -6.31
C ALA A 5 10.55 4.05 -6.59
N ARG A 6 11.21 3.83 -7.73
CA ARG A 6 11.79 2.53 -8.08
C ARG A 6 12.84 2.08 -7.07
N ALA A 7 13.78 2.95 -6.72
CA ALA A 7 14.81 2.63 -5.74
C ALA A 7 14.23 2.25 -4.36
N ALA A 8 13.15 2.93 -3.93
CA ALA A 8 12.45 2.57 -2.71
C ALA A 8 11.81 1.17 -2.82
N LEU A 9 11.09 0.89 -3.91
CA LEU A 9 10.49 -0.42 -4.16
C LEU A 9 11.54 -1.53 -4.23
N ASP A 10 12.67 -1.31 -4.90
CA ASP A 10 13.76 -2.29 -4.99
C ASP A 10 14.32 -2.64 -3.60
N SER A 11 14.42 -1.67 -2.69
CA SER A 11 14.85 -1.92 -1.31
C SER A 11 13.87 -2.84 -0.57
N TYR A 12 12.57 -2.61 -0.73
CA TYR A 12 11.54 -3.47 -0.11
C TYR A 12 11.44 -4.84 -0.79
N ALA A 13 11.59 -4.91 -2.11
CA ALA A 13 11.60 -6.16 -2.85
C ALA A 13 12.71 -7.10 -2.35
N ASN A 14 13.90 -6.54 -2.15
CA ASN A 14 15.02 -7.29 -1.58
C ASN A 14 14.70 -7.83 -0.18
N LYS A 15 14.00 -7.07 0.66
CA LYS A 15 13.58 -7.55 2.00
C LYS A 15 12.56 -8.69 1.91
N VAL A 16 11.57 -8.58 1.02
CA VAL A 16 10.57 -9.63 0.78
C VAL A 16 11.25 -10.90 0.28
N ARG A 17 12.15 -10.79 -0.71
CA ARG A 17 12.91 -11.92 -1.24
C ARG A 17 13.77 -12.59 -0.16
N GLN A 18 14.45 -11.80 0.67
CA GLN A 18 15.30 -12.33 1.75
C GLN A 18 14.49 -13.01 2.88
N LYS A 19 13.34 -12.45 3.26
CA LYS A 19 12.52 -12.97 4.37
C LYS A 19 11.63 -14.14 3.97
N LEU A 20 11.03 -14.07 2.77
CA LEU A 20 9.96 -14.99 2.36
C LEU A 20 10.31 -15.82 1.12
N GLY A 21 11.40 -15.51 0.40
CA GLY A 21 11.77 -16.21 -0.83
C GLY A 21 10.84 -15.94 -2.02
N ILE A 22 9.93 -14.97 -1.89
CA ILE A 22 8.94 -14.60 -2.91
C ILE A 22 9.46 -13.41 -3.71
N GLU A 23 9.19 -13.42 -5.02
CA GLU A 23 9.43 -12.27 -5.89
C GLU A 23 8.20 -11.36 -5.93
N PRO A 24 8.25 -10.14 -5.36
CA PRO A 24 7.12 -9.23 -5.43
C PRO A 24 7.07 -8.53 -6.79
N GLU A 25 5.86 -8.30 -7.28
CA GLU A 25 5.64 -7.42 -8.42
C GLU A 25 5.78 -5.94 -8.01
N LEU A 26 6.53 -5.17 -8.80
CA LEU A 26 6.78 -3.76 -8.55
C LEU A 26 6.06 -2.89 -9.57
N VAL A 27 5.04 -2.15 -9.12
CA VAL A 27 4.24 -1.26 -9.97
C VAL A 27 4.53 0.20 -9.62
N VAL A 28 4.88 1.00 -10.64
CA VAL A 28 5.03 2.46 -10.52
C VAL A 28 4.13 3.13 -11.56
N ARG A 29 3.21 3.96 -11.10
CA ARG A 29 2.28 4.74 -11.94
C ARG A 29 2.41 6.24 -11.63
N GLU A 30 2.12 7.07 -12.62
CA GLU A 30 2.09 8.53 -12.48
C GLU A 30 0.67 9.04 -12.74
N GLY A 31 0.14 9.84 -11.83
CA GLY A 31 -1.24 10.33 -11.90
C GLY A 31 -1.81 10.64 -10.53
N LYS A 32 -3.13 10.67 -10.43
CA LYS A 32 -3.83 10.82 -9.14
C LYS A 32 -3.83 9.46 -8.43
N PRO A 33 -3.33 9.37 -7.17
CA PRO A 33 -3.13 8.09 -6.50
C PRO A 33 -4.35 7.17 -6.46
N THR A 34 -5.53 7.70 -6.13
CA THR A 34 -6.76 6.91 -6.07
C THR A 34 -7.18 6.39 -7.43
N GLU A 35 -7.13 7.23 -8.48
CA GLU A 35 -7.48 6.82 -9.84
C GLU A 35 -6.52 5.75 -10.37
N GLU A 36 -5.21 5.88 -10.12
CA GLU A 36 -4.22 4.90 -10.59
C GLU A 36 -4.28 3.57 -9.83
N ILE A 37 -4.62 3.58 -8.53
CA ILE A 37 -4.86 2.35 -7.76
C ILE A 37 -6.12 1.64 -8.28
N HIS A 38 -7.20 2.38 -8.55
CA HIS A 38 -8.41 1.81 -9.15
C HIS A 38 -8.13 1.13 -10.48
N LYS A 39 -7.42 1.81 -11.39
CA LYS A 39 -7.03 1.23 -12.68
C LYS A 39 -6.20 -0.03 -12.51
N LEU A 40 -5.25 -0.05 -11.58
CA LEU A 40 -4.44 -1.24 -11.32
C LEU A 40 -5.30 -2.42 -10.86
N ILE A 41 -6.24 -2.21 -9.93
CA ILE A 41 -7.15 -3.26 -9.44
C ILE A 41 -8.10 -3.73 -10.56
N GLU A 42 -8.49 -2.85 -11.48
CA GLU A 42 -9.30 -3.23 -12.65
C GLU A 42 -8.49 -4.02 -13.70
N GLU A 43 -7.24 -3.62 -13.95
CA GLU A 43 -6.33 -4.27 -14.89
C GLU A 43 -5.85 -5.64 -14.37
N ASP A 44 -5.68 -5.79 -13.06
CA ASP A 44 -5.24 -7.01 -12.40
C ASP A 44 -6.27 -7.49 -11.37
N GLN A 45 -7.12 -8.41 -11.83
CA GLN A 45 -8.18 -9.01 -11.02
C GLN A 45 -7.66 -10.02 -9.98
N ASP A 46 -6.36 -10.35 -9.97
CA ASP A 46 -5.78 -11.20 -8.94
C ASP A 46 -5.49 -10.42 -7.64
N ILE A 47 -5.57 -9.08 -7.67
CA ILE A 47 -5.44 -8.22 -6.49
C ILE A 47 -6.69 -8.35 -5.61
N ALA A 48 -6.59 -9.15 -4.55
CA ALA A 48 -7.72 -9.43 -3.66
C ALA A 48 -7.84 -8.48 -2.45
N ILE A 49 -6.75 -7.85 -2.01
CA ILE A 49 -6.72 -7.03 -0.78
C ILE A 49 -5.80 -5.82 -0.98
N LEU A 50 -6.25 -4.64 -0.54
CA LEU A 50 -5.43 -3.43 -0.47
C LEU A 50 -5.00 -3.16 0.98
N VAL A 51 -3.70 -3.14 1.24
CA VAL A 51 -3.14 -2.82 2.56
C VAL A 51 -2.52 -1.42 2.54
N LEU A 52 -2.96 -0.53 3.46
CA LEU A 52 -2.50 0.85 3.56
C LEU A 52 -1.95 1.14 4.95
N ALA A 53 -0.73 1.66 5.06
CA ALA A 53 -0.21 2.17 6.32
C ALA A 53 -0.78 3.57 6.63
N ALA A 54 -1.34 3.76 7.82
CA ALA A 54 -1.83 5.05 8.30
C ALA A 54 -0.81 5.72 9.20
N GLY A 55 -0.37 6.92 8.81
CA GLY A 55 0.38 7.81 9.70
C GLY A 55 -0.51 8.37 10.82
N ALA A 56 0.09 8.89 11.88
CA ALA A 56 -0.62 9.70 12.89
C ALA A 56 0.07 11.06 13.12
N GLY A 57 0.71 11.58 12.07
CA GLY A 57 1.22 12.93 12.04
C GLY A 57 0.10 13.98 12.02
N LYS A 58 0.47 15.27 12.11
CA LYS A 58 -0.48 16.40 12.11
C LYS A 58 -1.34 16.49 10.84
N GLU A 59 -0.94 15.82 9.77
CA GLU A 59 -1.66 15.77 8.48
C GLU A 59 -2.70 14.64 8.42
N GLY A 60 -2.88 13.89 9.51
CA GLY A 60 -3.83 12.77 9.60
C GLY A 60 -3.29 11.48 8.98
N PRO A 61 -4.16 10.50 8.68
CA PRO A 61 -3.77 9.14 8.27
C PRO A 61 -3.11 9.04 6.88
N GLY A 62 -2.87 10.16 6.22
CA GLY A 62 -2.32 10.24 4.86
C GLY A 62 -3.42 10.30 3.80
N PRO A 63 -3.08 10.78 2.58
CA PRO A 63 -4.07 11.07 1.54
C PRO A 63 -4.82 9.84 1.05
N LEU A 64 -4.19 8.66 1.00
CA LEU A 64 -4.82 7.41 0.57
C LEU A 64 -5.81 6.87 1.60
N VAL A 65 -5.41 6.83 2.88
CA VAL A 65 -6.31 6.39 3.96
C VAL A 65 -7.46 7.37 4.14
N GLY A 66 -7.20 8.69 4.02
CA GLY A 66 -8.23 9.72 4.05
C GLY A 66 -9.25 9.59 2.92
N ALA A 67 -8.81 9.18 1.71
CA ALA A 67 -9.71 8.93 0.60
C ALA A 67 -10.66 7.74 0.86
N VAL A 68 -10.16 6.70 1.53
CA VAL A 68 -10.95 5.50 1.91
C VAL A 68 -11.89 5.78 3.08
N ALA A 69 -11.43 6.51 4.09
CA ALA A 69 -12.20 6.82 5.30
C ALA A 69 -13.24 7.95 5.09
N GLY A 70 -13.10 8.74 4.02
CA GLY A 70 -13.99 9.85 3.67
C GLY A 70 -15.14 9.47 2.72
N LYS A 71 -15.71 10.45 2.03
CA LYS A 71 -16.73 10.26 0.97
C LYS A 71 -16.11 9.94 -0.41
N GLY A 72 -14.89 9.39 -0.43
CA GLY A 72 -14.20 9.04 -1.67
C GLY A 72 -14.87 7.85 -2.37
N ALA A 73 -14.45 7.59 -3.61
CA ALA A 73 -14.80 6.35 -4.28
C ALA A 73 -14.22 5.17 -3.48
N ALA A 74 -15.08 4.23 -3.10
CA ALA A 74 -14.66 3.02 -2.41
C ALA A 74 -13.89 2.12 -3.38
N PHE A 75 -12.75 1.58 -2.95
CA PHE A 75 -12.06 0.54 -3.72
C PHE A 75 -12.94 -0.72 -3.81
N PRO A 76 -12.92 -1.44 -4.95
CA PRO A 76 -13.77 -2.61 -5.17
C PRO A 76 -13.32 -3.86 -4.39
N ILE A 77 -12.27 -3.75 -3.58
CA ILE A 77 -11.66 -4.82 -2.79
C ILE A 77 -11.56 -4.42 -1.32
N PRO A 78 -11.50 -5.39 -0.39
CA PRO A 78 -11.23 -5.12 1.03
C PRO A 78 -9.99 -4.25 1.23
N VAL A 79 -10.13 -3.22 2.07
CA VAL A 79 -9.02 -2.33 2.45
C VAL A 79 -8.67 -2.53 3.92
N THR A 80 -7.43 -2.94 4.18
CA THR A 80 -6.88 -3.06 5.53
C THR A 80 -5.99 -1.85 5.82
N VAL A 81 -6.33 -1.11 6.86
CA VAL A 81 -5.53 0.03 7.31
C VAL A 81 -4.67 -0.40 8.50
N VAL A 82 -3.34 -0.33 8.34
CA VAL A 82 -2.36 -0.68 9.38
C VAL A 82 -1.91 0.59 10.09
N PRO A 83 -2.23 0.77 11.38
CA PRO A 83 -1.82 1.94 12.15
C PRO A 83 -0.31 1.97 12.38
N GLN A 84 0.30 3.16 12.34
CA GLN A 84 1.73 3.35 12.62
C GLN A 84 2.18 2.96 14.04
N ASN A 85 1.24 2.84 14.99
CA ASN A 85 1.58 2.59 16.39
C ASN A 85 1.74 1.10 16.72
N LEU A 86 1.59 0.22 15.72
CA LEU A 86 1.88 -1.20 15.87
C LEU A 86 3.38 -1.44 15.73
N SER A 87 3.96 -2.16 16.69
CA SER A 87 5.33 -2.68 16.58
C SER A 87 5.39 -3.86 15.61
N ASP A 88 6.60 -4.19 15.13
CA ASP A 88 6.80 -5.35 14.27
C ASP A 88 6.32 -6.64 14.96
N GLU A 89 6.51 -6.76 16.29
CA GLU A 89 6.03 -7.91 17.07
C GLU A 89 4.50 -7.98 17.16
N GLU A 90 3.84 -6.81 17.29
CA GLU A 90 2.37 -6.75 17.28
C GLU A 90 1.82 -7.12 15.91
N ILE A 91 2.48 -6.70 14.83
CA ILE A 91 2.11 -7.08 13.45
C ILE A 91 2.28 -8.59 13.24
N ASP A 92 3.40 -9.16 13.67
CA ASP A 92 3.67 -10.60 13.55
C ASP A 92 2.64 -11.45 14.32
N SER A 93 2.04 -10.92 15.40
CA SER A 93 0.99 -11.61 16.15
C SER A 93 -0.38 -11.67 15.44
N LEU A 94 -0.57 -10.84 14.41
CA LEU A 94 -1.80 -10.75 13.62
C LEU A 94 -1.77 -11.62 12.35
N ALA A 95 -0.58 -12.11 11.97
CA ALA A 95 -0.33 -12.96 10.80
C ALA A 95 -0.60 -14.44 11.09
#